data_AF-A0A2P1PPQ5-F1
#
_entry.id   AF-A0A2P1PPQ5-F1
#
_cell.length_a   1.000
_cell.length_b   1.000
_cell.length_c   1.000
_cell.angle_alpha   90.00
_cell.angle_beta   90.00
_cell.angle_gamma   90.00
#
_symmetry.space_group_name_H-M   'P 1'
#
loop_
_entity.id
_entity.type
_entity.pdbx_description
1 polymer ?
#
loop_
_entity_poly.entity_id
_entity_poly.type
_entity_poly.pdbx_seq_one_letter_code
_entity_poly.pdbx_strand_id
1 'polypeptide(L)'
;MFFADLTPYEYGPCQPNDNLVNVGWLAREHPFASGEVPKEFLMALRKLVASPVNLYRGSHICELCPAPPLRLSPGGIPMLYPPPETTGNGEIRIRGLRGLVYVAPVLVAHYVEAHKYLPPAEFIEAVASSSNVAGA
;
A
#
# COMPACT_ATOMS: atom_id res chain seq x y z
N MET A 1 -7.07 4.06 -7.89
CA MET A 1 -6.32 3.42 -8.99
C MET A 1 -6.18 1.97 -8.62
N PHE A 2 -6.47 1.05 -9.55
CA PHE A 2 -6.53 -0.38 -9.26
C PHE A 2 -5.49 -1.16 -10.03
N PHE A 3 -4.80 -2.07 -9.34
CA PHE A 3 -4.05 -3.16 -9.94
C PHE A 3 -4.30 -4.42 -9.11
N ALA A 4 -4.70 -5.50 -9.77
CA ALA A 4 -4.96 -6.75 -9.08
C ALA A 4 -3.68 -7.28 -8.41
N ASP A 5 -3.84 -7.95 -7.28
CA ASP A 5 -2.70 -8.54 -6.58
C ASP A 5 -1.99 -9.57 -7.47
N LEU A 6 -0.67 -9.62 -7.35
CA LEU A 6 0.23 -10.53 -8.04
C LEU A 6 0.27 -10.38 -9.56
N THR A 7 -0.34 -9.34 -10.13
CA THR A 7 -0.14 -8.98 -11.53
C THR A 7 1.13 -8.14 -11.71
N PRO A 8 1.73 -8.11 -12.91
CA PRO A 8 2.89 -7.28 -13.19
C PRO A 8 2.68 -5.82 -12.82
N TYR A 9 3.69 -5.21 -12.20
CA TYR A 9 3.66 -3.79 -11.80
C TYR A 9 3.83 -2.87 -13.01
N GLU A 10 2.87 -1.96 -13.21
CA GLU A 10 2.78 -1.12 -14.41
C GLU A 10 2.80 0.40 -14.14
N TYR A 11 2.83 0.82 -12.86
CA TYR A 11 2.70 2.24 -12.51
C TYR A 11 4.02 3.04 -12.64
N GLY A 12 5.17 2.37 -12.55
CA GLY A 12 6.48 3.04 -12.51
C GLY A 12 7.04 3.46 -13.89
N PRO A 13 8.07 4.31 -13.92
CA PRO A 13 8.67 4.82 -15.15
C PRO A 13 9.58 3.81 -15.87
N CYS A 14 9.92 2.70 -15.23
CA CYS A 14 10.77 1.65 -15.81
C CYS A 14 9.91 0.66 -16.61
N GLN A 15 10.49 0.03 -17.64
CA GLN A 15 9.80 -1.04 -18.37
C GLN A 15 9.28 -2.12 -17.41
N PRO A 16 8.13 -2.74 -17.71
CA PRO A 16 7.61 -3.87 -16.95
C PRO A 16 8.72 -4.90 -16.73
N ASN A 17 8.97 -5.24 -15.48
CA ASN A 17 9.89 -6.30 -15.10
C ASN A 17 9.03 -7.43 -14.56
N ASP A 18 9.11 -8.60 -15.16
CA ASP A 18 8.29 -9.77 -14.81
C ASP A 18 8.42 -10.18 -13.34
N ASN A 19 9.47 -9.72 -12.65
CA ASN A 19 9.68 -9.97 -11.24
C ASN A 19 9.04 -8.93 -10.31
N LEU A 20 8.45 -7.85 -10.82
CA LEU A 20 7.78 -6.84 -10.01
C LEU A 20 6.27 -7.03 -10.09
N VAL A 21 5.61 -7.24 -8.96
CA VAL A 21 4.17 -7.49 -8.91
C VAL A 21 3.45 -6.57 -7.94
N ASN A 22 2.21 -6.24 -8.26
CA ASN A 22 1.33 -5.40 -7.46
C ASN A 22 0.84 -6.12 -6.20
N VAL A 23 0.75 -5.42 -5.08
CA VAL A 23 -0.01 -5.86 -3.90
C VAL A 23 -0.71 -4.65 -3.29
N GLY A 24 -2.00 -4.77 -2.97
CA GLY A 24 -2.74 -3.76 -2.20
C GLY A 24 -3.08 -2.48 -2.96
N TRP A 25 -3.12 -2.50 -4.29
CA TRP A 25 -3.62 -1.39 -5.12
C TRP A 25 -5.14 -1.51 -5.29
N LEU A 26 -5.86 -1.26 -4.21
CA LEU A 26 -7.30 -1.50 -4.13
C LEU A 26 -8.13 -0.35 -4.69
N ALA A 27 -9.36 -0.67 -5.09
CA ALA A 27 -10.37 0.29 -5.49
C ALA A 27 -11.77 -0.18 -5.05
N ARG A 28 -12.68 0.76 -4.80
CA ARG A 28 -14.06 0.57 -4.31
C ARG A 28 -14.87 -0.36 -5.21
N GLU A 29 -14.67 -0.29 -6.51
CA GLU A 29 -15.42 -1.10 -7.49
C GLU A 29 -14.83 -2.51 -7.69
N HIS A 30 -13.68 -2.80 -7.07
CA HIS A 30 -12.98 -4.07 -7.22
C HIS A 30 -13.00 -4.86 -5.90
N PRO A 31 -13.58 -6.08 -5.89
CA PRO A 31 -13.56 -6.92 -4.69
C PRO A 31 -12.14 -7.34 -4.35
N PHE A 32 -11.87 -7.52 -3.07
CA PHE A 32 -10.60 -8.00 -2.55
C PHE A 32 -10.83 -9.04 -1.45
N ALA A 33 -9.85 -9.94 -1.28
CA ALA A 33 -9.89 -10.90 -0.19
C ALA A 33 -9.87 -10.16 1.16
N SER A 34 -10.70 -10.58 2.11
CA SER A 34 -10.78 -9.97 3.43
C SER A 34 -10.62 -11.02 4.53
N GLY A 35 -9.95 -10.67 5.62
CA GLY A 35 -9.65 -11.60 6.70
C GLY A 35 -8.73 -11.03 7.77
N GLU A 36 -8.39 -11.87 8.74
CA GLU A 36 -7.43 -11.53 9.79
C GLU A 36 -6.00 -11.85 9.34
N VAL A 37 -5.05 -11.04 9.80
CA VAL A 37 -3.61 -11.22 9.55
C VAL A 37 -2.84 -11.38 10.86
N PRO A 38 -1.66 -12.02 10.85
CA PRO A 38 -0.79 -12.06 12.02
C PRO A 38 -0.41 -10.66 12.52
N LYS A 39 -0.34 -10.47 13.84
CA LYS A 39 -0.02 -9.17 14.45
C LYS A 39 1.40 -8.72 14.09
N GLU A 40 2.33 -9.66 14.07
CA GLU A 40 3.73 -9.47 13.76
C GLU A 40 3.91 -8.95 12.32
N PHE A 41 3.12 -9.50 11.38
CA PHE A 41 3.05 -9.01 10.01
C PHE A 41 2.58 -7.55 9.97
N LEU A 42 1.49 -7.21 10.67
CA LEU A 42 0.97 -5.85 10.65
C LEU A 42 1.97 -4.85 11.26
N MET A 43 2.64 -5.23 12.35
CA MET A 43 3.69 -4.41 12.96
C MET A 43 4.89 -4.19 12.03
N ALA A 44 5.30 -5.22 11.30
CA ALA A 44 6.34 -5.14 10.28
C ALA A 44 5.92 -4.22 9.12
N LEU A 45 4.69 -4.40 8.62
CA LEU A 45 4.14 -3.61 7.53
C LEU A 45 4.10 -2.11 7.88
N ARG A 46 3.66 -1.76 9.09
CA ARG A 46 3.67 -0.38 9.60
C ARG A 46 5.05 0.26 9.55
N LYS A 47 6.11 -0.48 9.89
CA LYS A 47 7.50 0.02 9.83
C LYS A 47 7.93 0.28 8.39
N LEU A 48 7.57 -0.60 7.46
CA LEU A 48 7.91 -0.46 6.04
C LEU A 48 7.22 0.77 5.43
N VAL A 49 5.91 0.95 5.65
CA VAL A 49 5.16 2.08 5.06
C VAL A 49 5.60 3.43 5.63
N ALA A 50 6.21 3.46 6.82
CA ALA A 50 6.80 4.67 7.38
C ALA A 50 8.10 5.10 6.67
N SER A 51 8.70 4.24 5.85
CA SER A 51 9.91 4.53 5.06
C SER A 51 9.71 4.08 3.60
N PRO A 52 8.87 4.78 2.82
CA PRO A 52 8.57 4.42 1.44
C PRO A 52 9.81 4.53 0.54
N VAL A 53 9.86 3.67 -0.48
CA VAL A 53 10.96 3.61 -1.45
C VAL A 53 10.83 4.72 -2.50
N ASN A 54 9.62 4.93 -3.02
CA ASN A 54 9.33 6.00 -3.96
C ASN A 54 8.20 6.89 -3.44
N LEU A 55 8.30 8.18 -3.73
CA LEU A 55 7.24 9.18 -3.53
C LEU A 55 6.79 9.74 -4.87
N TYR A 56 5.50 9.98 -5.00
CA TYR A 56 4.85 10.50 -6.19
C TYR A 56 4.27 11.91 -5.94
N ARG A 57 3.97 12.60 -7.05
CA ARG A 57 3.26 13.89 -7.01
C ARG A 57 1.77 13.65 -6.78
N GLY A 58 1.18 14.44 -5.88
CA GLY A 58 -0.20 14.24 -5.43
C GLY A 58 -0.29 13.28 -4.25
N SER A 59 -1.50 12.97 -3.80
CA SER A 59 -1.75 11.97 -2.75
C SER A 59 -2.93 11.11 -3.15
N HIS A 60 -2.80 9.79 -2.95
CA HIS A 60 -3.92 8.88 -3.07
C HIS A 60 -4.75 8.94 -1.78
N ILE A 61 -6.04 9.21 -1.94
CA ILE A 61 -7.02 9.17 -0.85
C ILE A 61 -7.69 7.81 -0.89
N CYS A 62 -7.81 7.14 0.26
CA CYS A 62 -8.54 5.90 0.39
C CYS A 62 -9.99 6.09 -0.06
N GLU A 63 -10.37 5.40 -1.13
CA GLU A 63 -11.72 5.44 -1.67
C GLU A 63 -12.68 4.46 -0.97
N LEU A 64 -12.18 3.62 -0.05
CA LEU A 64 -13.01 2.70 0.74
C LEU A 64 -13.57 3.36 2.01
N CYS A 65 -12.94 4.43 2.49
CA CYS A 65 -13.46 5.26 3.58
C CYS A 65 -14.65 6.13 3.14
N PRO A 66 -15.42 6.69 4.09
CA PRO A 66 -16.30 7.83 3.81
C PRO A 66 -15.53 8.99 3.17
N ALA A 67 -16.22 9.77 2.33
CA ALA A 67 -15.61 10.92 1.67
C ALA A 67 -15.06 11.92 2.71
N PRO A 68 -13.82 12.41 2.54
CA PRO A 68 -13.22 13.33 3.49
C PRO A 68 -13.90 14.71 3.43
N PRO A 69 -13.84 15.48 4.54
CA PRO A 69 -14.44 16.81 4.58
C PRO A 69 -13.73 17.78 3.64
N LEU A 70 -14.46 18.80 3.20
CA LEU A 70 -13.88 19.95 2.51
C LEU A 70 -13.38 20.99 3.51
N ARG A 71 -12.22 21.58 3.23
CA ARG A 71 -11.68 22.74 3.95
C ARG A 71 -11.18 23.79 2.97
N LEU A 72 -11.22 25.05 3.37
CA LEU A 72 -10.63 26.13 2.57
C LEU A 72 -9.11 26.11 2.74
N SER A 73 -8.39 26.16 1.61
CA SER A 73 -6.96 26.44 1.60
C SER A 73 -6.69 27.88 2.10
N PRO A 74 -5.42 28.24 2.39
CA PRO A 74 -5.08 29.63 2.73
C PRO A 74 -5.53 30.66 1.68
N GLY A 75 -5.69 30.25 0.41
CA GLY A 75 -6.20 31.09 -0.69
C GLY A 75 -7.72 31.05 -0.88
N GLY A 76 -8.48 30.44 0.05
CA GLY A 76 -9.94 30.38 -0.03
C GLY A 76 -10.50 29.34 -1.01
N ILE A 77 -9.66 28.41 -1.50
CA ILE A 77 -10.09 27.35 -2.43
C ILE A 77 -10.55 26.13 -1.62
N PRO A 78 -11.78 25.60 -1.82
CA PRO A 78 -12.21 24.36 -1.20
C PRO A 78 -11.35 23.17 -1.66
N MET A 79 -10.81 22.41 -0.72
CA MET A 79 -9.99 21.22 -0.96
C MET A 79 -10.41 20.07 -0.04
N LEU A 80 -10.29 18.83 -0.53
CA LEU A 80 -10.48 17.64 0.31
C LEU A 80 -9.39 17.58 1.38
N TYR A 81 -9.79 17.32 2.62
CA TYR A 81 -8.92 17.24 3.77
C TYR A 81 -9.04 15.85 4.43
N PRO A 82 -8.44 14.81 3.84
CA PRO A 82 -8.48 13.46 4.39
C PRO A 82 -7.70 13.37 5.70
N PRO A 83 -8.15 12.54 6.66
CA PRO A 83 -7.31 12.15 7.79
C PRO A 83 -5.96 11.60 7.31
N PRO A 84 -4.85 11.86 8.03
CA PRO A 84 -3.51 11.43 7.61
C PRO A 84 -3.38 9.93 7.33
N GLU A 85 -4.09 9.10 8.08
CA GLU A 85 -4.09 7.64 7.96
C GLU A 85 -4.84 7.11 6.73
N THR A 86 -5.70 7.94 6.11
CA THR A 86 -6.50 7.55 4.94
C THR A 86 -5.96 8.16 3.64
N THR A 87 -4.73 8.67 3.65
CA THR A 87 -4.08 9.25 2.47
C THR A 87 -2.59 8.93 2.42
N GLY A 88 -2.01 8.85 1.24
CA GLY A 88 -0.57 8.67 1.08
C GLY A 88 -0.10 8.78 -0.36
N ASN A 89 1.20 9.02 -0.55
CA ASN A 89 1.77 9.32 -1.87
C ASN A 89 3.00 8.48 -2.23
N GLY A 90 3.22 7.37 -1.55
CA GLY A 90 4.39 6.53 -1.78
C GLY A 90 4.07 5.07 -2.00
N GLU A 91 5.12 4.32 -2.31
CA GLU A 91 5.09 2.86 -2.36
C GLU A 91 6.24 2.26 -1.56
N ILE A 92 6.03 1.05 -1.07
CA ILE A 92 7.06 0.17 -0.50
C ILE A 92 7.39 -0.93 -1.49
N ARG A 93 8.60 -1.46 -1.39
CA ARG A 93 9.04 -2.63 -2.17
C ARG A 93 9.62 -3.70 -1.25
N ILE A 94 9.14 -4.93 -1.38
CA ILE A 94 9.52 -6.04 -0.53
C ILE A 94 10.05 -7.18 -1.41
N ARG A 95 11.25 -7.66 -1.10
CA ARG A 95 11.81 -8.83 -1.80
C ARG A 95 11.13 -10.10 -1.30
N GLY A 96 10.56 -10.86 -2.23
CA GLY A 96 10.04 -12.19 -2.02
C GLY A 96 11.04 -13.28 -2.42
N LEU A 97 10.53 -14.50 -2.57
CA LEU A 97 11.31 -15.65 -3.04
C LEU A 97 11.58 -15.56 -4.54
N ARG A 98 12.65 -16.23 -4.98
CA ARG A 98 12.99 -16.41 -6.42
C ARG A 98 13.13 -15.10 -7.21
N GLY A 99 13.54 -14.02 -6.55
CA GLY A 99 13.78 -12.73 -7.19
C GLY A 99 12.54 -11.85 -7.36
N LEU A 100 11.36 -12.31 -6.93
CA LEU A 100 10.13 -11.53 -6.95
C LEU A 100 10.23 -10.31 -6.02
N VAL A 101 9.63 -9.21 -6.43
CA VAL A 101 9.54 -7.97 -5.66
C VAL A 101 8.08 -7.52 -5.65
N TYR A 102 7.49 -7.48 -4.46
CA TYR A 102 6.15 -6.95 -4.28
C TYR A 102 6.20 -5.43 -4.16
N VAL A 103 5.32 -4.75 -4.87
CA VAL A 103 5.19 -3.28 -4.86
C VAL A 103 3.80 -2.93 -4.36
N ALA A 104 3.74 -2.22 -3.24
CA ALA A 104 2.49 -1.88 -2.57
C ALA A 104 2.43 -0.38 -2.24
N PRO A 105 1.25 0.27 -2.33
CA PRO A 105 1.12 1.65 -1.89
C PRO A 105 1.28 1.73 -0.37
N VAL A 106 1.71 2.88 0.15
CA VAL A 106 1.80 3.09 1.62
C VAL A 106 0.46 2.88 2.34
N LEU A 107 -0.66 3.02 1.62
CA LEU A 107 -1.99 2.74 2.15
C LEU A 107 -2.30 1.26 2.37
N VAL A 108 -1.43 0.34 1.96
CA VAL A 108 -1.62 -1.11 2.20
C VAL A 108 -1.81 -1.42 3.69
N ALA A 109 -1.10 -0.72 4.59
CA ALA A 109 -1.28 -0.91 6.03
C ALA A 109 -2.69 -0.47 6.48
N HIS A 110 -3.14 0.69 6.02
CA HIS A 110 -4.49 1.18 6.29
C HIS A 110 -5.56 0.23 5.76
N TYR A 111 -5.38 -0.34 4.57
CA TYR A 111 -6.33 -1.31 4.00
C TYR A 111 -6.45 -2.58 4.82
N VAL A 112 -5.33 -3.11 5.32
CA VAL A 112 -5.33 -4.27 6.21
C VAL A 112 -6.07 -3.96 7.51
N GLU A 113 -5.84 -2.78 8.08
CA GLU A 113 -6.35 -2.41 9.42
C GLU A 113 -7.81 -2.00 9.42
N ALA A 114 -8.16 -1.06 8.54
CA ALA A 114 -9.47 -0.42 8.51
C ALA A 114 -10.46 -1.18 7.63
N HIS A 115 -9.97 -1.85 6.58
CA HIS A 115 -10.80 -2.52 5.57
C HIS A 115 -10.65 -4.03 5.56
N LYS A 116 -9.86 -4.60 6.49
CA LYS A 116 -9.66 -6.04 6.63
C LYS A 116 -9.15 -6.71 5.37
N TYR A 117 -8.49 -5.96 4.49
CA TYR A 117 -7.83 -6.52 3.32
C TYR A 117 -6.86 -7.62 3.76
N LEU A 118 -7.00 -8.80 3.17
CA LEU A 118 -6.14 -9.95 3.36
C LEU A 118 -5.16 -10.04 2.18
N PRO A 119 -3.89 -9.64 2.36
CA PRO A 119 -2.91 -9.71 1.29
C PRO A 119 -2.58 -11.17 0.92
N PRO A 120 -1.98 -11.41 -0.26
CA PRO A 120 -1.45 -12.73 -0.62
C PRO A 120 -0.51 -13.29 0.45
N ALA A 121 -0.60 -14.61 0.68
CA ALA A 121 0.19 -15.27 1.72
C ALA A 121 1.70 -15.07 1.52
N GLU A 122 2.17 -15.13 0.28
CA GLU A 122 3.58 -14.94 -0.06
C GLU A 122 4.08 -13.50 0.20
N PHE A 123 3.18 -12.51 0.22
CA PHE A 123 3.50 -11.14 0.65
C PHE A 123 3.60 -11.04 2.16
N ILE A 124 2.68 -11.68 2.88
CA ILE A 124 2.67 -11.75 4.35
C ILE A 124 3.98 -12.35 4.86
N GLU A 125 4.39 -13.48 4.28
CA GLU A 125 5.66 -14.15 4.61
C GLU A 125 6.89 -13.28 4.32
N ALA A 126 6.90 -12.57 3.18
CA ALA A 126 8.01 -11.71 2.79
C ALA A 126 8.19 -10.52 3.74
N VAL A 127 7.10 -9.88 4.16
CA VAL A 127 7.11 -8.77 5.13
C VAL A 127 7.55 -9.25 6.52
N ALA A 128 7.07 -10.42 6.96
CA ALA A 128 7.49 -11.01 8.22
C ALA A 128 9.00 -11.31 8.20
N SER A 129 9.51 -11.82 7.09
CA SER A 129 10.93 -12.16 6.92
C SER A 129 11.83 -10.93 6.77
N SER A 130 11.37 -9.85 6.14
CA SER A 130 12.18 -8.62 5.96
C SER A 130 12.49 -7.91 7.28
N SER A 131 11.66 -8.13 8.30
CA SER A 131 11.84 -7.55 9.64
C SER A 131 12.92 -8.25 10.46
N ASN A 132 13.31 -9.47 10.08
CA ASN A 132 14.37 -10.25 10.73
C ASN A 132 15.78 -9.93 10.22
N VAL A 133 15.92 -9.17 9.13
CA VAL A 133 17.22 -8.95 8.47
C VAL A 133 17.86 -7.60 8.83
N ALA A 134 17.16 -6.71 9.54
CA ALA A 134 17.68 -5.41 9.96
C ALA A 134 18.59 -5.47 11.22
N GLY A 135 19.36 -6.55 11.39
CA GLY A 135 20.17 -6.80 12.59
C GLY A 135 21.41 -7.66 12.37
N ALA A 136 22.03 -7.61 11.18
CA ALA A 136 23.32 -8.23 10.88
C ALA A 136 24.32 -7.19 10.35
#